data_AF-A0A498LF24-F1
#
_entry.id   AF-A0A498LF24-F1
#
_cell.length_a   1.000
_cell.length_b   1.000
_cell.length_c   1.000
_cell.angle_alpha   90.00
_cell.angle_beta   90.00
_cell.angle_gamma   90.00
#
_symmetry.space_group_name_H-M   'P 1'
#
loop_
_entity.id
_entity.type
_entity.pdbx_description
1 polymer ?
#
loop_
_entity_poly.entity_id
_entity_poly.type
_entity_poly.pdbx_seq_one_letter_code
_entity_poly.pdbx_strand_id
1 'polypeptide(L)'
;MFSTRHSGKGSIMIWGAFSFSGKMELQVVQGRQTATGYVDMLQWASFLTEGPRLCGNDWVFQQDNAAVHNAHLTKENNVPLLDHPACSPDLNPIENVWG
;
A
#
# COMPACT_ATOMS: atom_id res chain seq x y z
N MET A 1 -6.80 -7.25 -15.92
CA MET A 1 -6.24 -8.62 -16.00
C MET A 1 -6.35 -9.20 -14.60
N PHE A 2 -7.29 -10.13 -14.36
CA PHE A 2 -7.45 -10.73 -13.03
C PHE A 2 -6.55 -11.98 -12.96
N SER A 3 -5.48 -11.93 -12.17
CA SER A 3 -4.65 -13.09 -11.90
C SER A 3 -5.29 -13.90 -10.78
N THR A 4 -5.99 -14.98 -11.14
CA THR A 4 -6.43 -15.98 -10.18
C THR A 4 -5.25 -16.91 -9.90
N ARG A 5 -4.44 -16.60 -8.87
CA ARG A 5 -3.42 -17.55 -8.41
C ARG A 5 -4.11 -18.70 -7.68
N HIS A 6 -4.03 -19.91 -8.24
CA HIS A 6 -4.43 -21.14 -7.56
C HIS A 6 -3.40 -21.50 -6.49
N SER A 7 -3.57 -21.01 -5.26
CA SER A 7 -2.78 -21.44 -4.11
C SER A 7 -3.46 -22.61 -3.40
N GLY A 8 -3.32 -23.81 -3.96
CA GLY A 8 -3.59 -25.07 -3.23
C GLY A 8 -2.58 -25.35 -2.10
N LYS A 9 -1.63 -24.44 -1.87
CA LYS A 9 -0.64 -24.40 -0.79
C LYS A 9 -0.71 -23.02 -0.14
N GLY A 10 -0.51 -22.95 1.17
CA GLY A 10 -0.64 -21.71 1.95
C GLY A 10 0.10 -20.52 1.33
N SER A 11 -0.48 -19.33 1.48
CA SER A 11 0.06 -18.06 0.98
C SER A 11 0.24 -17.07 2.12
N ILE A 12 1.26 -16.22 2.02
CA ILE A 12 1.47 -15.07 2.90
C ILE A 12 1.13 -13.80 2.13
N MET A 13 0.45 -12.86 2.79
CA MET A 13 0.20 -11.53 2.25
C MET A 13 1.25 -10.58 2.83
N ILE A 14 1.91 -9.82 1.96
CA ILE A 14 2.94 -8.85 2.32
C ILE A 14 2.48 -7.47 1.87
N TRP A 15 2.69 -6.47 2.72
CA TRP A 15 2.56 -5.07 2.37
C TRP A 15 3.95 -4.42 2.40
N GLY A 16 4.16 -3.46 1.52
CA GLY A 16 5.37 -2.67 1.47
C GLY A 16 5.16 -1.37 0.72
N ALA A 17 6.06 -0.42 0.94
CA ALA A 17 6.11 0.84 0.22
C ALA A 17 7.57 1.21 -0.07
N PHE A 18 7.77 2.00 -1.12
CA PHE A 18 9.09 2.48 -1.50
C PHE A 18 9.01 3.84 -2.18
N SER A 19 10.18 4.45 -2.34
CA SER A 19 10.43 5.72 -3.00
C SER A 19 11.69 5.62 -3.85
N PHE A 20 12.00 6.67 -4.60
CA PHE A 20 13.30 6.80 -5.27
C PHE A 20 14.48 6.68 -4.28
N SER A 21 14.35 7.24 -3.08
CA SER A 21 15.42 7.30 -2.07
C SER A 21 15.63 6.00 -1.30
N GLY A 22 14.72 5.03 -1.43
CA GLY A 22 14.78 3.78 -0.69
C GLY A 22 13.41 3.19 -0.39
N LYS A 23 13.40 2.12 0.42
CA LYS A 23 12.22 1.32 0.74
C LYS A 23 11.88 1.37 2.23
N MET A 24 10.62 1.10 2.54
CA MET A 24 10.15 0.84 3.90
C MET A 24 10.31 -0.64 4.28
N GLU A 25 10.21 -0.93 5.57
CA GLU A 25 10.18 -2.30 6.06
C GLU A 25 8.88 -3.01 5.62
N LEU A 26 9.02 -4.27 5.19
CA LEU A 26 7.89 -5.09 4.74
C LEU A 26 7.07 -5.56 5.93
N GLN A 27 5.75 -5.49 5.77
CA GLN A 27 4.79 -5.86 6.80
C GLN A 27 4.06 -7.14 6.40
N VAL A 28 4.00 -8.12 7.31
CA VAL A 28 3.19 -9.32 7.09
C VAL A 28 1.74 -9.01 7.44
N VAL A 29 0.85 -9.17 6.45
CA VAL A 29 -0.59 -8.99 6.64
C VAL A 29 -1.22 -10.35 6.94
N GLN A 30 -1.80 -10.47 8.14
CA GLN A 30 -2.43 -11.70 8.59
C GLN A 30 -3.91 -11.73 8.16
N GLY A 31 -4.30 -12.79 7.46
CA GLY A 31 -5.68 -13.00 7.03
C GLY A 31 -6.15 -12.00 5.98
N ARG A 32 -7.44 -11.67 6.00
CA ARG A 32 -8.06 -10.72 5.07
C ARG A 32 -7.91 -9.30 5.61
N GLN A 33 -7.31 -8.42 4.80
CA GLN A 33 -7.19 -7.02 5.16
C GLN A 33 -8.56 -6.33 5.22
N THR A 34 -8.75 -5.52 6.27
CA THR A 34 -9.92 -4.64 6.48
C THR A 34 -9.47 -3.18 6.43
N ALA A 35 -10.40 -2.23 6.32
CA ALA A 35 -10.07 -0.81 6.35
C ALA A 35 -9.36 -0.41 7.67
N THR A 36 -9.85 -0.91 8.81
CA THR A 36 -9.22 -0.69 10.12
C THR A 36 -7.83 -1.30 10.18
N GLY A 37 -7.68 -2.58 9.79
CA GLY A 37 -6.36 -3.23 9.78
C GLY A 37 -5.36 -2.57 8.82
N TYR A 38 -5.86 -1.94 7.75
CA TYR A 38 -5.02 -1.15 6.85
C TYR A 38 -4.55 0.16 7.50
N VAL A 39 -5.44 0.89 8.17
CA VAL A 39 -5.06 2.11 8.91
C VAL A 39 -4.09 1.78 10.05
N ASP A 40 -4.35 0.72 10.82
CA ASP A 40 -3.47 0.26 11.89
C ASP A 40 -2.09 -0.12 11.36
N MET A 41 -2.03 -0.79 10.21
CA MET A 41 -0.77 -1.14 9.55
C MET A 41 0.00 0.11 9.13
N LEU A 42 -0.65 1.11 8.53
CA LEU A 42 0.02 2.37 8.16
C LEU A 42 0.57 3.11 9.39
N GLN A 43 -0.16 3.09 10.51
CA GLN A 43 0.31 3.66 11.77
C GLN A 43 1.51 2.87 12.32
N TRP A 44 1.41 1.54 12.33
CA TRP A 44 2.48 0.67 12.85
C TRP A 44 3.76 0.76 12.02
N ALA A 45 3.63 0.86 10.70
CA ALA A 45 4.73 1.11 9.77
C ALA A 45 5.32 2.53 9.88
N SER A 46 4.86 3.36 10.83
CA SER A 46 5.29 4.75 11.03
C SER A 46 5.17 5.60 9.76
N PHE A 47 4.14 5.33 8.95
CA PHE A 47 4.07 5.82 7.57
C PHE A 47 4.15 7.34 7.43
N LEU A 48 3.49 8.08 8.32
CA LEU A 48 3.52 9.55 8.34
C LEU A 48 4.89 10.12 8.72
N THR A 49 5.73 9.36 9.42
CA THR A 49 7.11 9.75 9.75
C THR A 49 8.09 9.33 8.65
N GLU A 50 7.87 8.16 8.07
CA GLU A 50 8.73 7.57 7.04
C GLU A 50 8.56 8.25 5.68
N GLY A 51 7.35 8.72 5.34
CA GLY A 51 7.07 9.47 4.12
C GLY A 51 8.00 10.69 3.95
N PRO A 52 8.01 11.65 4.90
CA PRO A 52 8.94 12.78 4.86
C PRO A 52 10.41 12.39 4.87
N ARG A 53 10.76 11.32 5.61
CA ARG A 53 12.14 10.82 5.68
C ARG A 53 12.65 10.33 4.32
N LEU A 54 11.78 9.72 3.52
CA LEU A 54 12.13 9.13 2.22
C LEU A 54 11.95 10.11 1.04
N CYS A 55 10.93 10.97 1.11
CA CYS A 55 10.44 11.75 -0.03
C CYS A 55 10.46 13.27 0.20
N GLY A 56 10.82 13.75 1.40
CA GLY A 56 10.70 15.16 1.77
C GLY A 56 9.28 15.57 2.18
N ASN A 57 9.10 16.83 2.58
CA ASN A 57 7.85 17.29 3.20
C ASN A 57 6.64 17.31 2.23
N ASP A 58 6.87 17.41 0.92
CA ASP A 58 5.82 17.46 -0.11
C ASP A 58 5.53 16.07 -0.72
N TRP A 59 5.70 15.02 0.09
CA TRP A 59 5.48 13.65 -0.35
C TRP A 59 4.00 13.34 -0.60
N VAL A 60 3.75 12.43 -1.54
CA VAL A 60 2.42 11.88 -1.83
C VAL A 60 2.49 10.37 -1.87
N PHE A 61 1.43 9.71 -1.39
CA PHE A 61 1.33 8.26 -1.36
C PHE A 61 0.51 7.75 -2.54
N GLN A 62 1.09 6.83 -3.30
CA GLN A 62 0.38 6.09 -4.32
C GLN A 62 -0.05 4.72 -3.78
N GLN A 63 -1.34 4.42 -3.92
CA GLN A 63 -1.93 3.11 -3.63
C GLN A 63 -2.94 2.75 -4.72
N ASP A 64 -3.24 1.46 -4.88
CA ASP A 64 -4.27 1.03 -5.81
C ASP A 64 -5.68 1.37 -5.29
N ASN A 65 -6.68 1.20 -6.15
CA ASN A 65 -8.06 1.52 -5.83
C ASN A 65 -8.82 0.38 -5.12
N ALA A 66 -8.14 -0.52 -4.41
CA ALA A 66 -8.81 -1.59 -3.66
C ALA A 66 -9.88 -1.02 -2.70
N ALA A 67 -10.95 -1.78 -2.49
CA ALA A 67 -12.10 -1.32 -1.68
C ALA A 67 -11.69 -0.91 -0.25
N VAL A 68 -10.67 -1.56 0.32
CA VAL A 68 -10.13 -1.21 1.64
C VAL A 68 -9.36 0.11 1.61
N HIS A 69 -8.61 0.42 0.55
CA HIS A 69 -7.89 1.68 0.39
C HIS A 69 -8.84 2.87 0.12
N ASN A 70 -9.97 2.59 -0.53
CA ASN A 70 -11.00 3.57 -0.83
C ASN A 70 -12.08 3.72 0.26
N ALA A 71 -12.01 2.94 1.34
CA ALA A 71 -12.92 3.07 2.46
C ALA A 71 -12.81 4.45 3.10
N HIS A 72 -13.94 4.98 3.58
CA HIS A 72 -13.99 6.30 4.22
C HIS A 72 -12.96 6.44 5.34
N LEU A 73 -12.89 5.44 6.23
CA LEU A 73 -11.92 5.39 7.33
C LEU A 73 -10.46 5.50 6.86
N THR A 74 -10.13 4.90 5.72
CA THR A 74 -8.77 4.92 5.17
C THR A 74 -8.43 6.28 4.57
N LYS A 75 -9.38 6.91 3.88
CA LYS A 75 -9.19 8.25 3.30
C LYS A 75 -9.04 9.36 4.36
N GLU A 76 -9.61 9.16 5.54
CA GLU A 76 -9.54 10.12 6.65
C GLU A 76 -8.26 10.02 7.50
N ASN A 77 -7.33 9.11 7.19
CA ASN A 77 -6.13 8.89 8.03
C ASN A 77 -5.03 9.97 7.88
N ASN A 78 -5.30 11.08 7.18
CA ASN A 78 -4.39 12.21 6.91
C ASN A 78 -3.13 11.89 6.09
N VAL A 79 -3.07 10.75 5.40
CA VAL A 79 -2.02 10.47 4.42
C VAL A 79 -2.32 11.24 3.12
N PRO A 80 -1.38 12.04 2.58
CA PRO A 80 -1.54 12.67 1.28
C PRO A 80 -1.59 11.60 0.19
N LEU A 81 -2.67 11.55 -0.60
CA LEU A 81 -2.89 10.52 -1.62
C LEU A 81 -2.71 11.07 -3.04
N LEU A 82 -2.06 10.28 -3.89
CA LEU A 82 -2.04 10.49 -5.33
C LEU A 82 -3.29 9.87 -5.95
N ASP A 83 -3.98 10.63 -6.81
CA ASP A 83 -5.06 10.10 -7.62
C ASP A 83 -4.53 9.03 -8.58
N HIS A 84 -5.08 7.83 -8.46
CA HIS A 84 -4.67 6.69 -9.28
C HIS A 84 -5.87 6.17 -10.11
N PRO A 85 -5.70 5.93 -11.43
CA PRO A 85 -6.77 5.41 -12.25
C PRO A 85 -7.11 3.95 -11.91
N ALA A 86 -8.38 3.58 -12.10
CA ALA A 86 -8.82 2.20 -11.90
C ALA A 86 -8.13 1.24 -12.89
N CYS A 87 -7.88 0.01 -12.45
CA CYS A 87 -7.37 -1.08 -13.29
C CYS A 87 -6.04 -0.77 -14.01
N SER A 88 -5.18 0.06 -13.43
CA SER A 88 -3.94 0.55 -14.07
C SER A 88 -2.67 0.12 -13.29
N PRO A 89 -2.42 -1.21 -13.13
CA PRO A 89 -1.25 -1.69 -12.40
C PRO A 89 0.07 -1.29 -13.07
N ASP A 90 0.07 -1.09 -14.39
CA ASP A 90 1.21 -0.60 -15.17
C ASP A 90 1.69 0.79 -14.75
N LEU A 91 0.80 1.59 -14.14
CA LEU A 91 1.12 2.91 -13.60
C LEU A 91 1.53 2.87 -12.13
N ASN A 92 1.57 1.70 -11.50
CA ASN A 92 2.03 1.53 -10.13
C ASN A 92 3.44 0.89 -10.12
N PRO A 93 4.50 1.68 -9.83
CA PRO A 93 5.87 1.18 -9.87
C PRO A 93 6.14 -0.02 -8.95
N ILE A 94 5.32 -0.23 -7.90
CA ILE A 94 5.52 -1.35 -6.97
C ILE A 94 5.24 -2.71 -7.62
N GLU A 95 4.42 -2.76 -8.67
CA GLU A 95 4.13 -3.99 -9.40
C GLU A 95 5.41 -4.53 -10.06
N ASN A 96 6.30 -3.64 -10.52
CA ASN A 96 7.62 -4.03 -11.06
C ASN A 96 8.56 -4.60 -9.99
N VAL A 97 8.38 -4.20 -8.72
CA VAL A 97 9.19 -4.70 -7.60
C VAL A 97 8.75 -6.12 -7.23
N TRP A 98 7.44 -6.42 -7.32
CA TRP A 98 6.89 -7.71 -6.93
C TRP A 98 6.92 -8.77 -8.04
N GLY A 99 6.78 -8.38 -9.31
CA GLY A 99 6.87 -9.28 -10.47
C GLY A 99 5.58 -10.00 -10.84
#